data_AF-A0A933K4W5-F1
#
_entry.id   AF-A0A933K4W5-F1
#
_cell.length_a   1.000
_cell.length_b   1.000
_cell.length_c   1.000
_cell.angle_alpha   90.00
_cell.angle_beta   90.00
_cell.angle_gamma   90.00
#
_symmetry.space_group_name_H-M   'P 1'
#
loop_
_entity.id
_entity.type
_entity.pdbx_description
1 polymer ?
#
loop_
_entity_poly.entity_id
_entity_poly.type
_entity_poly.pdbx_seq_one_letter_code
_entity_poly.pdbx_strand_id
1 'polypeptide(L)'
;MSAVVWKEWRENRLGLLVFVFCGLVMQSWLAQDPGHPDLPVILTMMFFIPAYVAMAGASTIAPEVGERTLVFLLSRPISRWRIWLAKTVSAALFAGLASVTLLCVSILVAPASWSHSVRMLGQIQLSDGVVVLVLLFSTSVFTSTLFDRTMPGFFAAILLAAAFELVIGMTDLVAVFAPAHLVASAVLLTTSLAIFCWGELLSGVRKYAWAVLGLLSLVIAIYGGATAFALAVRSVPVGQPDSLFSACLTPDRASLLVSIEDRALGQERFTPQLLDLATGSRKGAGASYLHPLAALPDGSGYLALDWSNCAGLKGSKGQSLELVTYDGRTVRLDERSYGRRVGIVRFSPDKRRALFDESLMVSEDGKNRWLTQLSLVDLPTRTYEVLFTTQLNGISQFGWSRDGGFVRFFKNVEPGTGQHQLWQLDVKGAKAPRVLSMRLMPGRADVGPASPPLNLHRAEYRMLPHRDELVGTIVGDKGSPSTLLLLEPTTGRAIWSLATGSTTRGIISADGRYLVNASCRKLGDPVTCPQ
;
A
#
# COMPACT_ATOMS: atom_id res chain seq x y z
N MET A 1 -13.97 47.91 -14.97
CA MET A 1 -13.74 46.60 -14.31
C MET A 1 -14.88 46.25 -13.35
N SER A 2 -15.19 47.09 -12.35
CA SER A 2 -16.28 46.84 -11.38
C SER A 2 -17.63 46.49 -12.00
N ALA A 3 -18.05 47.19 -13.05
CA ALA A 3 -19.31 46.91 -13.75
C ALA A 3 -19.36 45.51 -14.42
N VAL A 4 -18.23 45.03 -14.96
CA VAL A 4 -18.14 43.69 -15.57
C VAL A 4 -18.22 42.62 -14.48
N VAL A 5 -17.43 42.76 -13.41
CA VAL A 5 -17.48 41.84 -12.26
C VAL A 5 -18.87 41.77 -11.64
N TRP A 6 -19.55 42.92 -11.53
CA TRP A 6 -20.92 42.98 -11.01
C TRP A 6 -21.94 42.29 -11.93
N LYS A 7 -21.78 42.42 -13.25
CA LYS A 7 -22.58 41.67 -14.23
C LYS A 7 -22.40 40.17 -14.04
N GLU A 8 -21.15 39.69 -14.05
CA GLU A 8 -20.84 38.27 -13.87
C GLU A 8 -21.38 37.72 -12.55
N TRP A 9 -21.30 38.51 -11.47
CA TRP A 9 -21.89 38.14 -10.19
C TRP A 9 -23.41 37.95 -10.28
N ARG A 10 -24.10 38.89 -10.93
CA ARG A 10 -25.56 38.87 -11.08
C ARG A 10 -26.05 37.68 -11.91
N GLU A 11 -25.30 37.29 -12.94
CA GLU A 11 -25.66 36.20 -13.85
C GLU A 11 -25.37 34.83 -13.23
N ASN A 12 -24.22 34.67 -12.57
CA ASN A 12 -23.83 33.38 -12.02
C ASN A 12 -24.49 33.03 -10.68
N ARG A 13 -24.99 34.01 -9.90
CA ARG A 13 -25.59 33.76 -8.58
C ARG A 13 -26.79 32.81 -8.60
N LEU A 14 -27.64 32.87 -9.65
CA LEU A 14 -28.79 31.97 -9.76
C LEU A 14 -28.33 30.55 -10.04
N GLY A 15 -27.37 30.37 -10.95
CA GLY A 15 -26.75 29.07 -11.23
C GLY A 15 -26.09 28.48 -9.99
N LEU A 16 -25.36 29.29 -9.21
CA LEU A 16 -24.79 28.89 -7.93
C LEU A 16 -25.86 28.41 -6.95
N LEU A 17 -26.92 29.21 -6.74
CA LEU A 17 -28.00 28.87 -5.81
C LEU A 17 -28.73 27.59 -6.20
N VAL A 18 -29.09 27.45 -7.48
CA VAL A 18 -29.74 26.24 -8.01
C VAL A 18 -28.83 25.03 -7.80
N PHE A 19 -27.54 25.15 -8.09
CA PHE A 19 -26.62 24.03 -7.96
C PHE A 19 -26.41 23.59 -6.51
N VAL A 20 -26.19 24.56 -5.60
CA VAL A 20 -26.07 24.29 -4.15
C VAL A 20 -27.36 23.66 -3.63
N PHE A 21 -28.53 24.18 -4.04
CA PHE A 21 -29.82 23.63 -3.65
C PHE A 21 -30.03 22.20 -4.16
N CYS A 22 -29.75 21.92 -5.44
CA CYS A 22 -29.84 20.58 -6.00
C CYS A 22 -28.90 19.59 -5.29
N GLY A 23 -27.67 20.02 -4.98
CA GLY A 23 -26.72 19.21 -4.22
C GLY A 23 -27.22 18.90 -2.80
N LEU A 24 -27.78 19.90 -2.10
CA LEU A 24 -28.39 19.72 -0.79
C LEU A 24 -29.58 18.77 -0.80
N VAL A 25 -30.50 18.92 -1.76
CA VAL A 25 -31.66 18.05 -1.92
C VAL A 25 -31.22 16.61 -2.18
N MET A 26 -30.27 16.40 -3.09
CA MET A 26 -29.81 15.06 -3.42
C MET A 26 -29.06 14.41 -2.25
N GLN A 27 -28.24 15.16 -1.52
CA GLN A 27 -27.60 14.67 -0.31
C GLN A 27 -28.60 14.30 0.76
N SER A 28 -29.62 15.13 0.96
CA SER A 28 -30.69 14.86 1.93
C SER A 28 -31.51 13.63 1.56
N TRP A 29 -31.77 13.42 0.27
CA TRP A 29 -32.49 12.25 -0.23
C TRP A 29 -31.67 10.97 -0.09
N LEU A 30 -30.40 11.00 -0.45
CA LEU A 30 -29.51 9.83 -0.39
C LEU A 30 -29.08 9.49 1.05
N ALA A 31 -29.03 10.46 1.96
CA ALA A 31 -28.74 10.22 3.38
C ALA A 31 -29.86 9.40 4.08
N GLN A 32 -31.03 9.27 3.45
CA GLN A 32 -32.13 8.45 3.97
C GLN A 32 -31.97 6.96 3.64
N ASP A 33 -31.00 6.57 2.79
CA ASP A 33 -30.75 5.16 2.46
C ASP A 33 -29.73 4.54 3.45
N PRO A 34 -30.17 3.67 4.39
CA PRO A 34 -29.28 3.03 5.34
C PRO A 34 -28.35 1.98 4.70
N GLY A 35 -28.64 1.52 3.47
CA GLY A 35 -27.86 0.50 2.78
C GLY A 35 -26.58 1.04 2.13
N HIS A 36 -26.57 2.32 1.73
CA HIS A 36 -25.49 2.94 0.97
C HIS A 36 -25.15 4.35 1.45
N PRO A 37 -24.71 4.50 2.72
CA PRO A 37 -24.45 5.81 3.30
C PRO A 37 -23.40 6.62 2.51
N ASP A 38 -22.46 5.95 1.84
CA ASP A 38 -21.35 6.60 1.12
C ASP A 38 -21.72 7.14 -0.28
N LEU A 39 -22.81 6.63 -0.88
CA LEU A 39 -23.25 6.98 -2.23
C LEU A 39 -23.45 8.50 -2.45
N PRO A 40 -24.08 9.27 -1.54
CA PRO A 40 -24.22 10.72 -1.70
C PRO A 40 -22.89 11.47 -1.83
N VAL A 41 -21.90 11.10 -1.03
CA VAL A 41 -20.59 11.78 -1.08
C VAL A 41 -19.84 11.39 -2.33
N ILE A 42 -19.88 10.11 -2.73
CA ILE A 42 -19.28 9.64 -3.97
C ILE A 42 -19.92 10.37 -5.16
N LEU A 43 -21.24 10.45 -5.24
CA LEU A 43 -21.92 11.16 -6.32
C LEU A 43 -21.61 12.67 -6.30
N THR A 44 -21.55 13.28 -5.12
CA THR A 44 -21.20 14.70 -5.00
C THR A 44 -19.78 14.97 -5.50
N MET A 45 -18.82 14.17 -5.05
CA MET A 45 -17.40 14.32 -5.37
C MET A 45 -17.07 13.95 -6.81
N MET A 46 -17.64 12.86 -7.32
CA MET A 46 -17.28 12.31 -8.64
C MET A 46 -18.11 12.88 -9.79
N PHE A 47 -19.33 13.36 -9.53
CA PHE A 47 -20.23 13.83 -10.59
C PHE A 47 -20.60 15.30 -10.44
N PHE A 48 -21.17 15.72 -9.31
CA PHE A 48 -21.72 17.07 -9.19
C PHE A 48 -20.66 18.14 -9.22
N ILE A 49 -19.65 18.05 -8.34
CA ILE A 49 -18.58 19.05 -8.30
C ILE A 49 -17.87 19.16 -9.66
N PRO A 50 -17.39 18.05 -10.29
CA PRO A 50 -16.80 18.12 -11.63
C PRO A 50 -17.75 18.70 -12.68
N ALA A 51 -19.01 18.28 -12.73
CA ALA A 51 -19.98 18.78 -13.70
C ALA A 51 -20.22 20.28 -13.55
N TYR A 52 -20.31 20.80 -12.31
CA TYR A 52 -20.46 22.23 -12.09
C TYR A 52 -19.23 23.03 -12.49
N VAL A 53 -18.05 22.53 -12.13
CA VAL A 53 -16.78 23.16 -12.49
C VAL A 53 -16.63 23.22 -14.02
N ALA A 54 -16.96 22.13 -14.72
CA ALA A 54 -17.01 22.10 -16.18
C ALA A 54 -18.06 23.09 -16.70
N MET A 55 -19.27 23.12 -16.15
CA MET A 55 -20.33 24.03 -16.64
C MET A 55 -19.95 25.51 -16.44
N ALA A 56 -19.38 25.86 -15.29
CA ALA A 56 -18.90 27.21 -14.98
C ALA A 56 -17.79 27.66 -15.92
N GLY A 57 -16.85 26.77 -16.28
CA GLY A 57 -15.84 27.06 -17.29
C GLY A 57 -16.44 27.27 -18.69
N ALA A 58 -17.41 26.43 -19.08
CA ALA A 58 -18.04 26.49 -20.40
C ALA A 58 -18.88 27.76 -20.58
N SER A 59 -19.46 28.28 -19.50
CA SER A 59 -20.29 29.48 -19.50
C SER A 59 -19.48 30.79 -19.51
N THR A 60 -18.15 30.74 -19.46
CA THR A 60 -17.34 31.97 -19.41
C THR A 60 -17.47 32.82 -20.68
N ILE A 61 -17.33 32.20 -21.86
CA ILE A 61 -17.28 32.92 -23.15
C ILE A 61 -18.38 32.47 -24.12
N ALA A 62 -18.74 31.18 -24.13
CA ALA A 62 -19.68 30.62 -25.09
C ALA A 62 -21.05 31.33 -25.14
N PRO A 63 -21.70 31.70 -24.01
CA PRO A 63 -22.98 32.43 -24.05
C PRO A 63 -22.87 33.77 -24.78
N GLU A 64 -21.77 34.50 -24.56
CA GLU A 64 -21.59 35.84 -25.11
C GLU A 64 -21.39 35.80 -26.63
N VAL A 65 -20.78 34.72 -27.13
CA VAL A 65 -20.65 34.46 -28.56
C VAL A 65 -22.01 34.10 -29.16
N GLY A 66 -22.74 33.17 -28.54
CA GLY A 66 -24.05 32.72 -29.00
C GLY A 66 -25.11 33.82 -29.02
N GLU A 67 -25.11 34.68 -28.02
CA GLU A 67 -26.03 35.82 -27.89
C GLU A 67 -25.54 37.08 -28.63
N ARG A 68 -24.35 37.04 -29.23
CA ARG A 68 -23.69 38.15 -29.95
C ARG A 68 -23.40 39.37 -29.06
N THR A 69 -23.46 39.24 -27.75
CA THR A 69 -23.13 40.28 -26.76
C THR A 69 -21.62 40.49 -26.64
N LEU A 70 -20.79 39.54 -27.09
CA LEU A 70 -19.34 39.68 -27.13
C LEU A 70 -18.90 40.90 -27.96
N VAL A 71 -19.57 41.20 -29.08
CA VAL A 71 -19.25 42.35 -29.94
C VAL A 71 -19.40 43.67 -29.16
N PHE A 72 -20.42 43.76 -28.31
CA PHE A 72 -20.64 44.91 -27.45
C PHE A 72 -19.59 45.03 -26.34
N LEU A 73 -19.14 43.91 -25.77
CA LEU A 73 -18.05 43.93 -24.78
C LEU A 73 -16.73 44.40 -25.42
N LEU A 74 -16.46 43.96 -26.65
CA LEU A 74 -15.24 44.29 -27.39
C LEU A 74 -15.20 45.72 -27.94
N SER A 75 -16.35 46.41 -28.06
CA SER A 75 -16.40 47.81 -28.50
C SER A 75 -16.07 48.81 -27.39
N ARG A 76 -16.04 48.36 -26.13
CA ARG A 76 -15.67 49.19 -24.99
C ARG A 76 -14.16 49.48 -25.01
N PRO A 77 -13.71 50.64 -24.51
CA PRO A 77 -12.28 50.98 -24.39
C PRO A 77 -11.63 50.23 -23.20
N ILE A 78 -11.80 48.90 -23.16
CA ILE A 78 -11.24 48.00 -22.15
C ILE A 78 -10.44 46.95 -22.90
N SER A 79 -9.19 46.72 -22.47
CA SER A 79 -8.34 45.70 -23.08
C SER A 79 -8.94 44.31 -22.97
N ARG A 80 -8.88 43.53 -24.05
CA ARG A 80 -9.47 42.18 -24.15
C ARG A 80 -9.02 41.22 -23.04
N TRP A 81 -7.73 41.22 -22.70
CA TRP A 81 -7.22 40.37 -21.63
C TRP A 81 -7.86 40.65 -20.26
N ARG A 82 -8.26 41.91 -20.00
CA ARG A 82 -8.96 42.28 -18.75
C ARG A 82 -10.38 41.74 -18.72
N ILE A 83 -11.05 41.72 -19.88
CA ILE A 83 -12.40 41.16 -20.03
C ILE A 83 -12.34 39.64 -19.81
N TRP A 84 -11.40 38.97 -20.49
CA TRP A 84 -11.16 37.53 -20.31
C TRP A 84 -10.85 37.20 -18.85
N LEU A 85 -9.90 37.92 -18.25
CA LEU A 85 -9.49 37.68 -16.86
C LEU A 85 -10.65 37.87 -15.89
N ALA A 86 -11.45 38.93 -16.04
CA ALA A 86 -12.61 39.17 -15.19
C ALA A 86 -13.60 38.00 -15.26
N LYS A 87 -13.93 37.52 -16.46
CA LYS A 87 -14.85 36.40 -16.67
C LYS A 87 -14.31 35.09 -16.11
N THR A 88 -13.06 34.74 -16.44
CA THR A 88 -12.43 33.50 -16.00
C THR A 88 -12.25 33.47 -14.48
N VAL A 89 -11.80 34.57 -13.85
CA VAL A 89 -11.63 34.65 -12.40
C VAL A 89 -12.97 34.59 -11.68
N SER A 90 -14.00 35.30 -12.18
CA SER A 90 -15.34 35.23 -11.59
C SER A 90 -15.89 33.80 -11.64
N ALA A 91 -15.82 33.12 -12.79
CA ALA A 91 -16.25 31.73 -12.91
C ALA A 91 -15.47 30.77 -12.00
N ALA A 92 -14.15 30.94 -11.88
CA ALA A 92 -13.32 30.14 -10.99
C ALA A 92 -13.70 30.34 -9.51
N LEU A 93 -13.96 31.57 -9.09
CA LEU A 93 -14.39 31.86 -7.72
C LEU A 93 -15.76 31.24 -7.41
N PHE A 94 -16.71 31.30 -8.34
CA PHE A 94 -18.01 30.65 -8.20
C PHE A 94 -17.89 29.12 -8.14
N ALA A 95 -17.10 28.53 -9.03
CA ALA A 95 -16.80 27.10 -9.04
C ALA A 95 -16.17 26.65 -7.72
N GLY A 96 -15.19 27.40 -7.21
CA GLY A 96 -14.54 27.14 -5.93
C GLY A 96 -15.51 27.24 -4.75
N LEU A 97 -16.32 28.31 -4.69
CA LEU A 97 -17.29 28.51 -3.63
C LEU A 97 -18.34 27.38 -3.59
N ALA A 98 -18.87 26.97 -4.74
CA ALA A 98 -19.81 25.86 -4.83
C ALA A 98 -19.18 24.54 -4.39
N SER A 99 -17.95 24.26 -4.82
CA SER A 99 -17.21 23.05 -4.48
C SER A 99 -16.94 22.96 -2.98
N VAL A 100 -16.48 24.06 -2.37
CA VAL A 100 -16.26 24.14 -0.91
C VAL A 100 -17.57 23.96 -0.16
N THR A 101 -18.65 24.60 -0.60
CA THR A 101 -19.97 24.48 0.04
C THR A 101 -20.45 23.02 0.00
N LEU A 102 -20.43 22.39 -1.17
CA LEU A 102 -20.86 21.00 -1.32
C LEU A 102 -19.98 20.03 -0.52
N LEU A 103 -18.66 20.27 -0.46
CA LEU A 103 -17.75 19.49 0.36
C LEU A 103 -18.06 19.65 1.85
N CYS A 104 -18.26 20.88 2.34
CA CYS A 104 -18.64 21.13 3.73
C CYS A 104 -19.95 20.44 4.10
N VAL A 105 -20.97 20.52 3.24
CA VAL A 105 -22.25 19.83 3.49
C VAL A 105 -22.07 18.31 3.48
N SER A 106 -21.29 17.77 2.52
CA SER A 106 -20.95 16.34 2.48
C SER A 106 -20.32 15.84 3.78
N ILE A 107 -19.43 16.66 4.37
CA ILE A 107 -18.78 16.36 5.65
C ILE A 107 -19.75 16.47 6.83
N LEU A 108 -20.66 17.45 6.82
CA LEU A 108 -21.63 17.65 7.89
C LEU A 108 -22.73 16.56 7.93
N VAL A 109 -23.08 16.01 6.76
CA VAL A 109 -24.11 14.96 6.62
C VAL A 109 -23.53 13.56 6.87
N ALA A 110 -22.22 13.41 6.87
CA ALA A 110 -21.52 12.15 7.13
C ALA A 110 -21.76 11.61 8.56
N PRO A 111 -22.28 10.38 8.72
CA PRO A 111 -22.30 9.64 9.99
C PRO A 111 -20.95 9.60 10.72
N ALA A 112 -20.97 9.69 12.05
CA ALA A 112 -19.76 9.67 12.89
C ALA A 112 -18.89 8.39 12.74
N SER A 113 -19.47 7.28 12.27
CA SER A 113 -18.76 6.02 11.97
C SER A 113 -17.81 6.11 10.76
N TRP A 114 -17.89 7.17 9.96
CA TRP A 114 -17.11 7.37 8.72
C TRP A 114 -15.66 7.80 8.93
N SER A 115 -15.25 8.02 10.18
CA SER A 115 -14.04 8.77 10.51
C SER A 115 -12.73 8.12 10.04
N HIS A 116 -12.69 6.86 9.61
CA HIS A 116 -11.43 6.22 9.23
C HIS A 116 -11.19 6.09 7.71
N SER A 117 -12.17 5.58 6.95
CA SER A 117 -12.02 5.39 5.49
C SER A 117 -12.08 6.71 4.72
N VAL A 118 -12.98 7.62 5.11
CA VAL A 118 -13.09 8.95 4.50
C VAL A 118 -11.92 9.87 4.88
N ARG A 119 -11.33 9.70 6.09
CA ARG A 119 -10.10 10.43 6.45
C ARG A 119 -8.88 9.96 5.67
N MET A 120 -8.76 8.65 5.41
CA MET A 120 -7.65 8.09 4.61
C MET A 120 -7.77 8.44 3.12
N LEU A 121 -8.97 8.37 2.54
CA LEU A 121 -9.23 8.83 1.17
C LEU A 121 -9.07 10.36 1.06
N GLY A 122 -9.59 11.11 2.04
CA GLY A 122 -9.62 12.57 2.00
C GLY A 122 -8.26 13.24 2.03
N GLN A 123 -7.29 12.79 2.82
CA GLN A 123 -6.03 13.55 2.96
C GLN A 123 -5.07 13.40 1.77
N ILE A 124 -5.07 12.25 1.09
CA ILE A 124 -4.18 11.99 -0.06
C ILE A 124 -4.89 12.33 -1.39
N GLN A 125 -6.22 12.25 -1.47
CA GLN A 125 -6.96 12.53 -2.71
C GLN A 125 -7.46 13.97 -2.86
N LEU A 126 -7.50 14.79 -1.80
CA LEU A 126 -7.99 16.17 -1.93
C LEU A 126 -7.07 17.04 -2.80
N SER A 127 -5.75 16.89 -2.67
CA SER A 127 -4.80 17.63 -3.53
C SER A 127 -4.95 17.24 -4.99
N ASP A 128 -5.08 15.95 -5.26
CA ASP A 128 -5.21 15.42 -6.62
C ASP A 128 -6.57 15.81 -7.20
N GLY A 129 -7.64 15.71 -6.41
CA GLY A 129 -8.97 16.15 -6.79
C GLY A 129 -9.02 17.64 -7.14
N VAL A 130 -8.39 18.51 -6.35
CA VAL A 130 -8.29 19.94 -6.69
C VAL A 130 -7.58 20.15 -8.03
N VAL A 131 -6.50 19.42 -8.26
CA VAL A 131 -5.73 19.54 -9.51
C VAL A 131 -6.54 19.06 -10.73
N VAL A 132 -7.30 17.97 -10.59
CA VAL A 132 -8.24 17.49 -11.63
C VAL A 132 -9.34 18.52 -11.90
N LEU A 133 -9.91 19.14 -10.85
CA LEU A 133 -10.91 20.20 -11.01
C LEU A 133 -10.33 21.43 -11.71
N VAL A 134 -9.08 21.81 -11.42
CA VAL A 134 -8.39 22.89 -12.12
C VAL A 134 -8.19 22.56 -13.60
N LEU A 135 -7.81 21.32 -13.92
CA LEU A 135 -7.70 20.86 -15.30
C LEU A 135 -9.05 20.91 -16.01
N LEU A 136 -10.10 20.39 -15.38
CA LEU A 136 -11.45 20.36 -15.96
C LEU A 136 -11.99 21.77 -16.20
N PHE A 137 -11.79 22.68 -15.24
CA PHE A 137 -12.13 24.10 -15.39
C PHE A 137 -11.37 24.71 -16.57
N SER A 138 -10.06 24.52 -16.64
CA SER A 138 -9.19 25.07 -17.69
C SER A 138 -9.56 24.56 -19.08
N THR A 139 -9.84 23.27 -19.17
CA THR A 139 -10.32 22.61 -20.39
C THR A 139 -11.65 23.20 -20.83
N SER A 140 -12.54 23.47 -19.88
CA SER A 140 -13.85 24.03 -20.18
C SER A 140 -13.82 25.51 -20.57
N VAL A 141 -12.96 26.32 -19.94
CA VAL A 141 -12.69 27.69 -20.39
C VAL A 141 -12.10 27.70 -21.79
N PHE A 142 -11.21 26.77 -22.11
CA PHE A 142 -10.67 26.59 -23.45
C PHE A 142 -11.77 26.24 -24.46
N THR A 143 -12.59 25.22 -24.22
CA THR A 143 -13.68 24.86 -25.15
C THR A 143 -14.72 25.96 -25.28
N SER A 144 -14.97 26.76 -24.23
CA SER A 144 -15.86 27.92 -24.32
C SER A 144 -15.41 28.98 -25.34
N THR A 145 -14.12 29.02 -25.71
CA THR A 145 -13.61 29.88 -26.79
C THR A 145 -13.77 29.29 -28.18
N LEU A 146 -14.10 28.00 -28.28
CA LEU A 146 -14.25 27.31 -29.57
C LEU A 146 -15.72 27.23 -29.99
N PHE A 147 -16.60 27.04 -29.01
CA PHE A 147 -18.03 26.83 -29.21
C PHE A 147 -18.85 28.06 -28.88
N ASP A 148 -19.86 28.32 -29.72
CA ASP A 148 -20.76 29.46 -29.57
C ASP A 148 -21.93 29.15 -28.60
N ARG A 149 -21.97 27.94 -28.02
CA ARG A 149 -23.01 27.50 -27.09
C ARG A 149 -22.37 26.75 -25.91
N THR A 150 -22.90 26.97 -24.71
CA THR A 150 -22.40 26.40 -23.46
C THR A 150 -22.43 24.87 -23.45
N MET A 151 -23.54 24.25 -23.87
CA MET A 151 -23.70 22.78 -23.77
C MET A 151 -22.68 22.01 -24.63
N PRO A 152 -22.47 22.33 -25.92
CA PRO A 152 -21.37 21.74 -26.70
C PRO A 152 -19.99 21.94 -26.06
N GLY A 153 -19.71 23.15 -25.56
CA GLY A 153 -18.45 23.45 -24.87
C GLY A 153 -18.22 22.59 -23.62
N PHE A 154 -19.28 22.39 -22.82
CA PHE A 154 -19.28 21.53 -21.64
C PHE A 154 -18.98 20.06 -22.00
N PHE A 155 -19.69 19.47 -22.96
CA PHE A 155 -19.44 18.07 -23.34
C PHE A 155 -18.06 17.88 -23.95
N ALA A 156 -17.60 18.82 -24.78
CA ALA A 156 -16.25 18.80 -25.32
C ALA A 156 -15.19 18.87 -24.22
N ALA A 157 -15.44 19.67 -23.16
CA ALA A 157 -14.53 19.79 -22.03
C ALA A 157 -14.40 18.47 -21.26
N ILE A 158 -15.52 17.79 -21.01
CA ILE A 158 -15.53 16.49 -20.32
C ILE A 158 -14.79 15.45 -21.16
N LEU A 159 -15.07 15.37 -22.47
CA LEU A 159 -14.40 14.42 -23.35
C LEU A 159 -12.89 14.67 -23.44
N LEU A 160 -12.49 15.95 -23.53
CA LEU A 160 -11.08 16.33 -23.60
C LEU A 160 -10.35 16.07 -22.28
N ALA A 161 -10.97 16.38 -21.14
CA ALA A 161 -10.42 16.05 -19.82
C ALA A 161 -10.31 14.53 -19.62
N ALA A 162 -11.33 13.76 -20.01
CA ALA A 162 -11.30 12.30 -19.92
C ALA A 162 -10.22 11.68 -20.82
N ALA A 163 -10.03 12.21 -22.04
CA ALA A 163 -8.94 11.78 -22.90
C ALA A 163 -7.56 12.07 -22.29
N PHE A 164 -7.42 13.21 -21.60
CA PHE A 164 -6.20 13.57 -20.90
C PHE A 164 -5.90 12.61 -19.73
N GLU A 165 -6.91 12.33 -18.90
CA GLU A 165 -6.80 11.35 -17.82
C GLU A 165 -6.46 9.96 -18.33
N LEU A 166 -7.04 9.55 -19.47
CA LEU A 166 -6.72 8.27 -20.11
C LEU A 166 -5.24 8.20 -20.51
N VAL A 167 -4.70 9.27 -21.12
CA VAL A 167 -3.28 9.33 -21.53
C VAL A 167 -2.35 9.30 -20.31
N ILE A 168 -2.68 10.02 -19.24
CA ILE A 168 -1.88 9.98 -18.01
C ILE A 168 -1.96 8.60 -17.34
N GLY A 169 -3.15 8.01 -17.29
CA GLY A 169 -3.35 6.67 -16.74
C GLY A 169 -2.57 5.59 -17.50
N MET A 170 -2.43 5.72 -18.82
CA MET A 170 -1.66 4.79 -19.66
C MET A 170 -0.14 4.89 -19.49
N THR A 171 0.38 5.98 -18.90
CA THR A 171 1.82 6.26 -18.89
C THR A 171 2.53 5.89 -17.57
N ASP A 172 1.82 5.28 -16.60
CA ASP A 172 2.33 4.95 -15.25
C ASP A 172 2.97 6.15 -14.51
N LEU A 173 2.62 7.38 -14.90
CA LEU A 173 3.20 8.63 -14.39
C LEU A 173 2.59 9.09 -13.06
N VAL A 174 2.32 8.17 -12.13
CA VAL A 174 1.69 8.49 -10.84
C VAL A 174 2.49 9.56 -10.08
N ALA A 175 3.83 9.52 -10.17
CA ALA A 175 4.72 10.50 -9.54
C ALA A 175 4.68 11.91 -10.17
N VAL A 176 4.13 12.05 -11.38
CA VAL A 176 4.09 13.33 -12.15
C VAL A 176 2.66 13.82 -12.34
N PHE A 177 1.68 13.17 -11.70
CA PHE A 177 0.27 13.44 -11.88
C PHE A 177 -0.05 14.92 -11.67
N ALA A 178 0.17 15.46 -10.48
CA ALA A 178 -0.17 16.85 -10.19
C ALA A 178 0.57 17.90 -11.07
N PRO A 179 1.91 17.81 -11.26
CA PRO A 179 2.63 18.74 -12.15
C PRO A 179 2.10 18.73 -13.59
N ALA A 180 1.80 17.56 -14.16
CA ALA A 180 1.35 17.45 -15.55
C ALA A 180 0.00 18.15 -15.77
N HIS A 181 -0.94 17.99 -14.83
CA HIS A 181 -2.25 18.64 -14.87
C HIS A 181 -2.14 20.17 -14.74
N LEU A 182 -1.26 20.67 -13.87
CA LEU A 182 -1.04 22.10 -13.71
C LEU A 182 -0.43 22.74 -14.96
N VAL A 183 0.56 22.08 -15.58
CA VAL A 183 1.14 22.52 -16.86
C VAL A 183 0.09 22.52 -17.96
N ALA A 184 -0.70 21.45 -18.07
CA ALA A 184 -1.78 21.37 -19.05
C ALA A 184 -2.83 22.47 -18.87
N SER A 185 -3.23 22.73 -17.63
CA SER A 185 -4.13 23.81 -17.27
C SER A 185 -3.59 25.17 -17.71
N ALA A 186 -2.31 25.44 -17.43
CA ALA A 186 -1.65 26.68 -17.83
C ALA A 186 -1.60 26.85 -19.35
N VAL A 187 -1.29 25.79 -20.10
CA VAL A 187 -1.27 25.81 -21.58
C VAL A 187 -2.67 26.08 -22.14
N LEU A 188 -3.70 25.39 -21.64
CA LEU A 188 -5.09 25.56 -22.08
C LEU A 188 -5.61 26.97 -21.81
N LEU A 189 -5.38 27.52 -20.62
CA LEU A 189 -5.78 28.88 -20.27
C LEU A 189 -5.04 29.94 -21.08
N THR A 190 -3.73 29.77 -21.30
CA THR A 190 -2.93 30.70 -22.12
C THR A 190 -3.40 30.68 -23.57
N THR A 191 -3.70 29.50 -24.11
CA THR A 191 -4.26 29.35 -25.47
C THR A 191 -5.62 30.01 -25.58
N SER A 192 -6.51 29.78 -24.61
CA SER A 192 -7.83 30.43 -24.54
C SER A 192 -7.70 31.97 -24.53
N LEU A 193 -6.81 32.50 -23.70
CA LEU A 193 -6.53 33.93 -23.63
C LEU A 193 -6.00 34.48 -24.96
N ALA A 194 -5.11 33.76 -25.64
CA ALA A 194 -4.54 34.17 -26.92
C ALA A 194 -5.62 34.23 -28.02
N ILE A 195 -6.44 33.18 -28.14
CA ILE A 195 -7.60 33.13 -29.06
C ILE A 195 -8.53 34.32 -28.81
N PHE A 196 -8.84 34.60 -27.53
CA PHE A 196 -9.69 35.71 -27.15
C PHE A 196 -9.07 37.08 -27.48
N CYS A 197 -7.79 37.28 -27.15
CA CYS A 197 -7.12 38.57 -27.35
C CYS A 197 -6.92 38.92 -28.82
N TRP A 198 -6.66 37.96 -29.69
CA TRP A 198 -6.56 38.22 -31.13
C TRP A 198 -7.91 38.51 -31.79
N GLY A 199 -9.03 38.20 -31.12
CA GLY A 199 -10.37 38.43 -31.68
C GLY A 199 -10.73 37.42 -32.76
N GLU A 200 -10.00 36.29 -32.80
CA GLU A 200 -10.22 35.20 -33.76
C GLU A 200 -11.55 34.48 -33.53
N LEU A 201 -12.22 34.77 -32.41
CA LEU A 201 -13.60 34.37 -32.12
C LEU A 201 -14.59 34.83 -33.20
N LEU A 202 -14.30 35.93 -33.89
CA LEU A 202 -15.18 36.50 -34.92
C LEU A 202 -14.85 35.97 -36.34
N SER A 203 -13.62 35.53 -36.57
CA SER A 203 -13.12 34.99 -37.84
C SER A 203 -13.10 33.46 -37.80
N GLY A 204 -14.27 32.85 -38.01
CA GLY A 204 -14.56 31.43 -37.73
C GLY A 204 -13.58 30.35 -38.24
N VAL A 205 -12.70 30.64 -39.20
CA VAL A 205 -11.70 29.66 -39.72
C VAL A 205 -10.42 29.61 -38.89
N ARG A 206 -9.93 30.76 -38.41
CA ARG A 206 -8.62 30.85 -37.74
C ARG A 206 -8.64 30.39 -36.29
N LYS A 207 -9.80 30.44 -35.62
CA LYS A 207 -9.95 29.91 -34.24
C LYS A 207 -9.57 28.43 -34.13
N TYR A 208 -9.87 27.62 -35.14
CA TYR A 208 -9.52 26.19 -35.15
C TYR A 208 -8.02 25.95 -35.34
N ALA A 209 -7.33 26.78 -36.14
CA ALA A 209 -5.88 26.67 -36.30
C ALA A 209 -5.14 26.94 -34.97
N TRP A 210 -5.55 27.98 -34.24
CA TRP A 210 -5.02 28.26 -32.90
C TRP A 210 -5.37 27.18 -31.88
N ALA A 211 -6.57 26.60 -31.96
CA ALA A 211 -6.95 25.47 -31.12
C ALA A 211 -6.05 24.25 -31.35
N VAL A 212 -5.76 23.93 -32.62
CA VAL A 212 -4.85 22.84 -33.00
C VAL A 212 -3.43 23.13 -32.51
N LEU A 213 -2.92 24.35 -32.68
CA LEU A 213 -1.59 24.73 -32.18
C LEU A 213 -1.50 24.64 -30.65
N GLY A 214 -2.54 25.06 -29.94
CA GLY A 214 -2.62 24.93 -28.49
C GLY A 214 -2.65 23.46 -28.03
N LEU A 215 -3.47 22.62 -28.69
CA LEU A 215 -3.53 21.18 -28.41
C LEU A 215 -2.21 20.48 -28.75
N LEU A 216 -1.53 20.87 -29.83
CA LEU A 216 -0.21 20.35 -30.19
C LEU A 216 0.82 20.74 -29.13
N SER A 217 0.82 22.01 -28.71
CA SER A 217 1.70 22.52 -27.64
C SER A 217 1.44 21.81 -26.32
N LEU A 218 0.17 21.48 -26.04
CA LEU A 218 -0.25 20.71 -24.89
C LEU A 218 0.32 19.29 -24.93
N VAL A 219 0.18 18.56 -26.06
CA VAL A 219 0.78 17.22 -26.22
C VAL A 219 2.29 17.28 -26.04
N ILE A 220 2.97 18.26 -26.64
CA ILE A 220 4.42 18.45 -26.51
C ILE A 220 4.80 18.75 -25.06
N ALA A 221 4.08 19.63 -24.37
CA ALA A 221 4.36 19.98 -22.97
C ALA A 221 4.17 18.79 -22.03
N ILE A 222 3.13 17.97 -22.24
CA ILE A 222 2.89 16.77 -21.44
C ILE A 222 3.95 15.72 -21.73
N TYR A 223 4.15 15.34 -22.99
CA TYR A 223 5.12 14.30 -23.34
C TYR A 223 6.54 14.73 -23.03
N GLY A 224 6.92 15.95 -23.40
CA GLY A 224 8.24 16.53 -23.13
C GLY A 224 8.49 16.76 -21.64
N GLY A 225 7.51 17.29 -20.91
CA GLY A 225 7.60 17.50 -19.47
C GLY A 225 7.63 16.19 -18.69
N ALA A 226 6.77 15.24 -19.04
CA ALA A 226 6.74 13.90 -18.44
C ALA A 226 8.02 13.12 -18.70
N THR A 227 8.54 13.16 -19.93
CA THR A 227 9.82 12.48 -20.26
C THR A 227 10.99 13.14 -19.56
N ALA A 228 11.10 14.47 -19.57
CA ALA A 228 12.15 15.19 -18.85
C ALA A 228 12.10 14.94 -17.35
N PHE A 229 10.89 14.93 -16.75
CA PHE A 229 10.71 14.64 -15.33
C PHE A 229 10.98 13.17 -15.00
N ALA A 230 10.53 12.22 -15.82
CA ALA A 230 10.83 10.80 -15.63
C ALA A 230 12.35 10.54 -15.73
N LEU A 231 13.04 11.23 -16.64
CA LEU A 231 14.51 11.20 -16.72
C LEU A 231 15.15 11.83 -15.48
N ALA A 232 14.62 12.96 -15.00
CA ALA A 232 15.10 13.62 -13.78
C ALA A 232 14.87 12.75 -12.52
N VAL A 233 13.69 12.14 -12.35
CA VAL A 233 13.38 11.26 -11.22
C VAL A 233 14.19 9.96 -11.29
N ARG A 234 14.39 9.38 -12.48
CA ARG A 234 15.32 8.25 -12.63
C ARG A 234 16.76 8.64 -12.32
N SER A 235 17.12 9.91 -12.48
CA SER A 235 18.46 10.43 -12.15
C SER A 235 18.63 10.81 -10.68
N VAL A 236 17.54 10.95 -9.91
CA VAL A 236 17.61 11.09 -8.46
C VAL A 236 17.57 9.68 -7.86
N PRO A 237 18.68 9.16 -7.29
CA PRO A 237 18.62 7.97 -6.48
C PRO A 237 17.81 8.32 -5.22
N VAL A 238 16.49 8.23 -5.32
CA VAL A 238 15.63 8.16 -4.17
C VAL A 238 15.97 6.81 -3.56
N GLY A 239 16.88 6.80 -2.60
CA GLY A 239 17.13 5.64 -1.77
C GLY A 239 15.79 5.24 -1.19
N GLN A 240 15.16 4.20 -1.75
CA GLN A 240 14.04 3.58 -1.10
C GLN A 240 14.57 3.20 0.28
N PRO A 241 13.87 3.58 1.36
CA PRO A 241 14.34 3.25 2.70
C PRO A 241 14.50 1.73 2.76
N ASP A 242 15.74 1.31 3.03
CA ASP A 242 16.15 -0.01 3.43
C ASP A 242 15.01 -0.75 4.17
N SER A 243 14.40 -1.75 3.54
CA SER A 243 13.33 -2.52 4.16
C SER A 243 13.93 -3.50 5.17
N LEU A 244 13.48 -3.41 6.43
CA LEU A 244 13.77 -4.43 7.43
C LEU A 244 13.03 -5.72 7.07
N PHE A 245 13.76 -6.76 6.69
CA PHE A 245 13.17 -8.04 6.27
C PHE A 245 13.00 -9.02 7.45
N SER A 246 14.03 -9.15 8.29
CA SER A 246 14.02 -9.98 9.50
C SER A 246 14.84 -9.34 10.61
N ALA A 247 14.53 -9.70 11.85
CA ALA A 247 15.29 -9.30 13.03
C ALA A 247 15.26 -10.40 14.09
N CYS A 248 16.39 -10.66 14.73
CA CYS A 248 16.47 -11.56 15.88
C CYS A 248 17.44 -11.02 16.93
N LEU A 249 17.12 -11.26 18.20
CA LEU A 249 17.99 -10.88 19.31
C LEU A 249 19.17 -11.84 19.40
N THR A 250 20.34 -11.28 19.68
CA THR A 250 21.52 -12.05 20.11
C THR A 250 21.26 -12.73 21.46
N PRO A 251 21.94 -13.85 21.79
CA PRO A 251 21.69 -14.58 23.03
C PRO A 251 21.95 -13.77 24.30
N ASP A 252 22.94 -12.87 24.25
CA ASP A 252 23.28 -11.95 25.34
C ASP A 252 22.30 -10.77 25.44
N ARG A 253 21.42 -10.60 24.43
CA ARG A 253 20.44 -9.51 24.30
C ARG A 253 21.07 -8.12 24.22
N ALA A 254 22.38 -8.03 23.97
CA ALA A 254 23.06 -6.76 23.82
C ALA A 254 22.81 -6.16 22.42
N SER A 255 22.54 -7.02 21.44
CA SER A 255 22.40 -6.62 20.04
C SER A 255 21.22 -7.26 19.32
N LEU A 256 20.75 -6.61 18.26
CA LEU A 256 19.76 -7.09 17.32
C LEU A 256 20.42 -7.39 15.98
N LEU A 257 20.38 -8.65 15.53
CA LEU A 257 20.79 -9.02 14.19
C LEU A 257 19.62 -8.75 13.24
N VAL A 258 19.81 -7.84 12.30
CA VAL A 258 18.80 -7.41 11.32
C VAL A 258 19.22 -7.78 9.91
N SER A 259 18.26 -8.18 9.08
CA SER A 259 18.43 -8.33 7.64
C SER A 259 17.83 -7.12 6.96
N ILE A 260 18.67 -6.34 6.28
CA ILE A 260 18.24 -5.19 5.50
C ILE A 260 18.22 -5.56 4.02
N GLU A 261 17.09 -5.32 3.37
CA GLU A 261 16.96 -5.43 1.91
C GLU A 261 17.52 -4.16 1.26
N ASP A 262 18.67 -4.29 0.60
CA ASP A 262 19.28 -3.22 -0.20
C ASP A 262 18.71 -3.27 -1.61
N ARG A 263 17.81 -2.32 -1.91
CA ARG A 263 17.15 -2.19 -3.21
C ARG A 263 17.90 -1.31 -4.20
N ALA A 264 19.01 -0.69 -3.81
CA ALA A 264 19.71 0.29 -4.65
C ALA A 264 20.22 -0.30 -5.97
N LEU A 265 20.32 -1.63 -6.08
CA LEU A 265 20.89 -2.34 -7.23
C LEU A 265 19.87 -3.13 -8.06
N GLY A 266 18.56 -2.97 -7.80
CA GLY A 266 17.51 -3.70 -8.54
C GLY A 266 17.55 -5.23 -8.39
N GLN A 267 18.31 -5.72 -7.39
CA GLN A 267 18.39 -7.13 -7.00
C GLN A 267 18.05 -7.23 -5.51
N GLU A 268 17.34 -8.30 -5.10
CA GLU A 268 17.07 -8.61 -3.70
C GLU A 268 18.39 -8.96 -2.99
N ARG A 269 19.11 -7.94 -2.50
CA ARG A 269 20.32 -8.11 -1.68
C ARG A 269 19.94 -7.98 -0.22
N PHE A 270 20.20 -9.02 0.54
CA PHE A 270 20.09 -8.98 2.00
C PHE A 270 21.46 -8.75 2.61
N THR A 271 21.58 -7.69 3.42
CA THR A 271 22.81 -7.40 4.15
C THR A 271 22.52 -7.56 5.65
N PRO A 272 23.14 -8.56 6.31
CA PRO A 272 23.01 -8.71 7.75
C PRO A 272 23.78 -7.60 8.47
N GLN A 273 23.13 -6.95 9.43
CA GLN A 273 23.74 -5.94 10.29
C GLN A 273 23.47 -6.28 11.76
N LEU A 274 24.47 -6.04 12.60
CA LEU A 274 24.33 -6.07 14.04
C LEU A 274 24.04 -4.65 14.54
N LEU A 275 22.91 -4.48 15.22
CA LEU A 275 22.52 -3.23 15.86
C LEU A 275 22.72 -3.37 17.37
N ASP A 276 23.66 -2.62 17.92
CA ASP A 276 23.86 -2.55 19.37
C ASP A 276 22.69 -1.80 20.01
N LEU A 277 22.01 -2.42 20.98
CA LEU A 277 20.80 -1.87 21.57
C LEU A 277 21.07 -0.76 22.60
N ALA A 278 22.29 -0.70 23.15
CA ALA A 278 22.66 0.32 24.13
C ALA A 278 23.09 1.63 23.45
N THR A 279 23.80 1.52 22.33
CA THR A 279 24.41 2.65 21.62
C THR A 279 23.67 3.02 20.33
N GLY A 280 22.84 2.13 19.79
CA GLY A 280 22.23 2.27 18.48
C GLY A 280 23.21 2.15 17.31
N SER A 281 24.47 1.78 17.58
CA SER A 281 25.51 1.65 16.56
C SER A 281 25.26 0.43 15.66
N ARG A 282 25.64 0.55 14.38
CA ARG A 282 25.46 -0.50 13.38
C ARG A 282 26.82 -1.04 12.94
N LYS A 283 26.94 -2.36 12.87
CA LYS A 283 28.11 -3.06 12.33
C LYS A 283 27.67 -4.05 11.27
N GLY A 284 28.30 -4.04 10.10
CA GLY A 284 28.08 -5.07 9.09
C GLY A 284 28.45 -6.45 9.65
N ALA A 285 27.58 -7.44 9.49
CA ALA A 285 27.74 -8.75 10.12
C ALA A 285 28.19 -9.87 9.16
N GLY A 286 28.50 -9.58 7.89
CA GLY A 286 28.95 -10.60 6.94
C GLY A 286 28.86 -10.14 5.49
N ALA A 287 28.96 -11.10 4.56
CA ALA A 287 28.83 -10.85 3.14
C ALA A 287 27.41 -10.46 2.72
N SER A 288 27.29 -9.69 1.63
CA SER A 288 26.03 -9.43 0.95
C SER A 288 25.41 -10.75 0.44
N TYR A 289 24.07 -10.79 0.34
CA TYR A 289 23.27 -11.97 -0.05
C TYR A 289 23.06 -13.01 1.05
N LEU A 290 23.45 -12.74 2.28
CA LEU A 290 23.16 -13.61 3.41
C LEU A 290 21.85 -13.17 4.06
N HIS A 291 20.85 -14.05 4.05
CA HIS A 291 19.64 -13.86 4.82
C HIS A 291 19.80 -14.49 6.21
N PRO A 292 20.01 -13.71 7.29
CA PRO A 292 20.16 -14.25 8.63
C PRO A 292 18.85 -14.89 9.08
N LEU A 293 18.93 -16.16 9.45
CA LEU A 293 17.82 -16.94 9.94
C LEU A 293 17.70 -16.89 11.46
N ALA A 294 18.83 -17.01 12.18
CA ALA A 294 18.86 -16.93 13.63
C ALA A 294 20.28 -16.71 14.17
N ALA A 295 20.43 -15.96 15.27
CA ALA A 295 21.68 -15.88 16.02
C ALA A 295 22.00 -17.22 16.71
N LEU A 296 23.27 -17.63 16.69
CA LEU A 296 23.70 -18.88 17.34
C LEU A 296 23.59 -18.75 18.86
N PRO A 297 23.17 -19.80 19.59
CA PRO A 297 22.90 -19.68 21.02
C PRO A 297 24.12 -19.45 21.92
N ASP A 298 25.33 -19.66 21.39
CA ASP A 298 26.63 -19.42 22.02
C ASP A 298 27.15 -17.99 21.79
N GLY A 299 26.47 -17.21 20.94
CA GLY A 299 26.83 -15.83 20.60
C GLY A 299 27.99 -15.71 19.62
N SER A 300 28.51 -16.80 19.07
CA SER A 300 29.68 -16.77 18.16
C SER A 300 29.35 -16.23 16.77
N GLY A 301 28.08 -16.23 16.39
CA GLY A 301 27.63 -15.88 15.04
C GLY A 301 26.14 -16.08 14.82
N TYR A 302 25.78 -16.38 13.58
CA TYR A 302 24.42 -16.62 13.14
C TYR A 302 24.36 -17.65 12.01
N LEU A 303 23.20 -18.26 11.85
CA LEU A 303 22.87 -19.12 10.73
C LEU A 303 22.28 -18.26 9.61
N ALA A 304 22.73 -18.45 8.39
CA ALA A 304 22.30 -17.67 7.23
C ALA A 304 22.06 -18.54 6.00
N LEU A 305 21.20 -18.05 5.10
CA LEU A 305 21.09 -18.58 3.75
C LEU A 305 21.88 -17.71 2.80
N ASP A 306 22.76 -18.32 2.02
CA ASP A 306 23.41 -17.65 0.91
C ASP A 306 22.50 -17.62 -0.32
N TRP A 307 22.12 -16.41 -0.72
CA TRP A 307 21.32 -16.07 -1.90
C TRP A 307 22.18 -15.58 -3.07
N SER A 308 23.51 -15.62 -2.97
CA SER A 308 24.45 -15.15 -4.02
C SER A 308 24.13 -15.76 -5.40
N ASN A 309 23.61 -16.98 -5.39
CA ASN A 309 23.22 -17.74 -6.57
C ASN A 309 21.82 -17.41 -7.12
N CYS A 310 20.95 -16.69 -6.39
CA CYS A 310 19.61 -16.33 -6.84
C CYS A 310 19.55 -15.05 -7.70
N ALA A 311 20.68 -14.36 -7.90
CA ALA A 311 20.79 -13.07 -8.60
C ALA A 311 20.59 -13.13 -10.14
N GLY A 312 19.94 -14.17 -10.68
CA GLY A 312 19.56 -14.24 -12.10
C GLY A 312 20.60 -14.84 -13.06
N LEU A 313 21.68 -15.44 -12.55
CA LEU A 313 22.63 -16.17 -13.39
C LEU A 313 22.04 -17.54 -13.78
N LYS A 314 21.62 -17.69 -15.05
CA LYS A 314 21.19 -18.98 -15.61
C LYS A 314 22.26 -20.05 -15.32
N GLY A 315 21.89 -21.10 -14.57
CA GLY A 315 22.79 -22.21 -14.21
C GLY A 315 23.30 -22.19 -12.75
N SER A 316 22.77 -21.32 -11.91
CA SER A 316 23.19 -21.18 -10.52
C SER A 316 22.93 -22.46 -9.69
N LYS A 317 23.99 -23.00 -9.09
CA LYS A 317 23.95 -23.99 -8.00
C LYS A 317 23.07 -23.39 -6.88
N GLY A 318 22.15 -24.12 -6.26
CA GLY A 318 21.11 -23.55 -5.40
C GLY A 318 21.59 -22.77 -4.17
N GLN A 319 20.62 -22.33 -3.36
CA GLN A 319 20.90 -21.67 -2.07
C GLN A 319 21.73 -22.60 -1.19
N SER A 320 22.56 -22.02 -0.30
CA SER A 320 23.37 -22.79 0.65
C SER A 320 23.15 -22.31 2.08
N LEU A 321 23.23 -23.23 3.03
CA LEU A 321 23.10 -22.92 4.45
C LEU A 321 24.50 -22.75 5.04
N GLU A 322 24.72 -21.59 5.64
CA GLU A 322 26.02 -21.19 6.17
C GLU A 322 25.92 -20.81 7.64
N LEU A 323 26.95 -21.20 8.38
CA LEU A 323 27.23 -20.68 9.70
C LEU A 323 28.20 -19.52 9.55
N VAL A 324 27.78 -18.33 9.97
CA VAL A 324 28.52 -17.08 9.78
C VAL A 324 28.86 -16.51 11.13
N THR A 325 30.15 -16.38 11.40
CA THR A 325 30.66 -15.75 12.62
C THR A 325 30.62 -14.24 12.49
N TYR A 326 30.50 -13.51 13.61
CA TYR A 326 30.42 -12.04 13.57
C TYR A 326 31.72 -11.34 13.14
N ASP A 327 32.83 -12.07 13.02
CA ASP A 327 34.08 -11.60 12.41
C ASP A 327 34.11 -11.82 10.88
N GLY A 328 33.04 -12.39 10.32
CA GLY A 328 32.85 -12.59 8.88
C GLY A 328 33.31 -13.95 8.34
N ARG A 329 33.79 -14.89 9.17
CA ARG A 329 34.12 -16.23 8.68
C ARG A 329 32.84 -17.03 8.44
N THR A 330 32.75 -17.63 7.26
CA THR A 330 31.63 -18.47 6.84
C THR A 330 32.04 -19.93 6.81
N VAL A 331 31.17 -20.81 7.29
CA VAL A 331 31.31 -22.26 7.20
C VAL A 331 30.05 -22.81 6.56
N ARG A 332 30.19 -23.41 5.39
CA ARG A 332 29.08 -24.04 4.68
C ARG A 332 28.69 -25.34 5.38
N LEU A 333 27.40 -25.48 5.70
CA LEU A 333 26.85 -26.64 6.40
C LEU A 333 26.28 -27.69 5.44
N ASP A 334 25.88 -27.27 4.24
CA ASP A 334 25.39 -28.16 3.18
C ASP A 334 25.75 -27.62 1.78
N GLU A 335 26.15 -28.53 0.90
CA GLU A 335 26.41 -28.25 -0.51
C GLU A 335 25.20 -28.47 -1.41
N ARG A 336 24.11 -29.04 -0.87
CA ARG A 336 22.88 -29.24 -1.64
C ARG A 336 22.32 -27.91 -2.11
N SER A 337 21.75 -27.94 -3.31
CA SER A 337 20.98 -26.84 -3.84
C SER A 337 19.65 -26.80 -3.09
N TYR A 338 19.56 -25.96 -2.06
CA TYR A 338 18.29 -25.77 -1.37
C TYR A 338 17.24 -25.21 -2.34
N GLY A 339 16.01 -25.67 -2.16
CA GLY A 339 14.87 -25.09 -2.86
C GLY A 339 14.65 -23.63 -2.48
N ARG A 340 13.81 -22.94 -3.24
CA ARG A 340 13.65 -21.48 -3.28
C ARG A 340 13.33 -20.78 -1.94
N ARG A 341 13.10 -21.51 -0.84
CA ARG A 341 12.67 -20.94 0.45
C ARG A 341 13.02 -21.84 1.63
N VAL A 342 13.86 -21.35 2.54
CA VAL A 342 13.99 -21.85 3.92
C VAL A 342 13.27 -20.87 4.84
N GLY A 343 12.43 -21.38 5.73
CA GLY A 343 11.48 -20.59 6.49
C GLY A 343 11.98 -20.18 7.87
N ILE A 344 11.59 -20.96 8.87
CA ILE A 344 11.74 -20.71 10.30
C ILE A 344 12.93 -21.53 10.80
N VAL A 345 13.73 -20.99 11.72
CA VAL A 345 14.74 -21.76 12.48
C VAL A 345 14.36 -21.79 13.96
N ARG A 346 14.50 -22.95 14.59
CA ARG A 346 14.37 -23.13 16.06
C ARG A 346 15.50 -24.00 16.60
N PHE A 347 16.22 -23.48 17.59
CA PHE A 347 17.21 -24.26 18.30
C PHE A 347 16.57 -25.22 19.30
N SER A 348 17.16 -26.40 19.45
CA SER A 348 16.83 -27.34 20.52
C SER A 348 17.10 -26.73 21.90
N PRO A 349 16.48 -27.24 22.98
CA PRO A 349 16.69 -26.74 24.34
C PRO A 349 18.16 -26.82 24.79
N ASP A 350 18.86 -27.87 24.37
CA ASP A 350 20.31 -28.06 24.60
C ASP A 350 21.18 -27.13 23.73
N LYS A 351 20.58 -26.35 22.82
CA LYS A 351 21.24 -25.43 21.89
C LYS A 351 22.23 -26.07 20.92
N ARG A 352 22.30 -27.41 20.87
CA ARG A 352 23.23 -28.14 20.00
C ARG A 352 22.70 -28.36 18.60
N ARG A 353 21.38 -28.30 18.42
CA ARG A 353 20.72 -28.61 17.16
C ARG A 353 19.84 -27.46 16.70
N ALA A 354 19.78 -27.25 15.39
CA ALA A 354 18.91 -26.27 14.74
C ALA A 354 17.91 -27.01 13.84
N LEU A 355 16.63 -26.69 13.99
CA LEU A 355 15.55 -27.24 13.20
C LEU A 355 15.01 -26.17 12.26
N PHE A 356 14.78 -26.52 11.00
CA PHE A 356 14.20 -25.61 10.02
C PHE A 356 13.31 -26.30 9.00
N ASP A 357 12.38 -25.54 8.44
CA ASP A 357 11.59 -25.96 7.31
C ASP A 357 12.17 -25.45 6.00
N GLU A 358 12.18 -26.30 4.99
CA GLU A 358 12.65 -25.98 3.64
C GLU A 358 11.57 -26.34 2.62
N SER A 359 11.40 -25.50 1.60
CA SER A 359 10.50 -25.75 0.48
C SER A 359 11.30 -26.04 -0.79
N LEU A 360 11.23 -27.29 -1.22
CA LEU A 360 11.93 -27.89 -2.35
C LEU A 360 10.96 -28.03 -3.53
N MET A 361 11.40 -27.69 -4.75
CA MET A 361 10.66 -28.05 -5.97
C MET A 361 11.31 -29.30 -6.57
N VAL A 362 10.57 -30.41 -6.60
CA VAL A 362 10.98 -31.67 -7.24
C VAL A 362 10.25 -31.81 -8.56
N SER A 363 10.97 -32.16 -9.62
CA SER A 363 10.38 -32.60 -10.88
C SER A 363 10.23 -34.12 -10.85
N GLU A 364 8.99 -34.59 -10.80
CA GLU A 364 8.64 -36.02 -10.84
C GLU A 364 7.66 -36.21 -12.00
N ASP A 365 7.95 -37.13 -12.92
CA ASP A 365 7.14 -37.39 -14.12
C ASP A 365 6.86 -36.16 -14.99
N GLY A 366 7.83 -35.25 -15.09
CA GLY A 366 7.71 -33.99 -15.85
C GLY A 366 6.77 -32.95 -15.21
N LYS A 367 6.27 -33.21 -14.00
CA LYS A 367 5.49 -32.25 -13.21
C LYS A 367 6.32 -31.72 -12.05
N ASN A 368 6.38 -30.38 -11.94
CA ASN A 368 6.99 -29.72 -10.80
C ASN A 368 6.04 -29.80 -9.59
N ARG A 369 6.48 -30.47 -8.54
CA ARG A 369 5.81 -30.55 -7.24
C ARG A 369 6.66 -29.84 -6.20
N TRP A 370 6.03 -29.06 -5.33
CA TRP A 370 6.76 -28.53 -4.18
C TRP A 370 6.53 -29.43 -2.96
N LEU A 371 7.63 -29.72 -2.28
CA LEU A 371 7.69 -30.43 -1.02
C LEU A 371 8.13 -29.47 0.07
N THR A 372 7.58 -29.64 1.27
CA THR A 372 8.10 -29.02 2.49
C THR A 372 8.80 -30.11 3.29
N GLN A 373 10.07 -29.89 3.64
CA GLN A 373 10.84 -30.79 4.49
C GLN A 373 11.12 -30.11 5.83
N LEU A 374 11.21 -30.92 6.88
CA LEU A 374 11.67 -30.50 8.19
C LEU A 374 13.04 -31.11 8.41
N SER A 375 14.04 -30.27 8.59
CA SER A 375 15.44 -30.64 8.54
C SER A 375 16.15 -30.18 9.81
N LEU A 376 17.12 -30.98 10.22
CA LEU A 376 17.87 -30.85 11.46
C LEU A 376 19.35 -30.70 11.13
N VAL A 377 19.99 -29.74 11.77
CA VAL A 377 21.44 -29.60 11.78
C VAL A 377 21.96 -29.77 13.19
N ASP A 378 22.90 -30.67 13.39
CA ASP A 378 23.73 -30.72 14.59
C ASP A 378 24.88 -29.72 14.43
N LEU A 379 24.93 -28.70 15.27
CA LEU A 379 25.87 -27.59 15.15
C LEU A 379 27.32 -28.01 15.47
N PRO A 380 27.59 -28.78 16.56
CA PRO A 380 28.92 -29.32 16.83
C PRO A 380 29.49 -30.20 15.71
N THR A 381 28.72 -31.19 15.23
CA THR A 381 29.21 -32.14 14.22
C THR A 381 29.03 -31.63 12.80
N ARG A 382 28.24 -30.56 12.61
CA ARG A 382 27.86 -29.98 11.32
C ARG A 382 27.16 -30.99 10.41
N THR A 383 26.46 -31.95 11.01
CA THR A 383 25.73 -32.97 10.25
C THR A 383 24.30 -32.52 9.98
N TYR A 384 23.85 -32.74 8.75
CA TYR A 384 22.52 -32.41 8.26
C TYR A 384 21.66 -33.68 8.12
N GLU A 385 20.42 -33.63 8.60
CA GLU A 385 19.46 -34.73 8.53
C GLU A 385 18.07 -34.22 8.15
N VAL A 386 17.42 -34.88 7.18
CA VAL A 386 16.00 -34.60 6.86
C VAL A 386 15.13 -35.48 7.74
N LEU A 387 14.38 -34.87 8.66
CA LEU A 387 13.56 -35.60 9.62
C LEU A 387 12.18 -35.97 9.04
N PHE A 388 11.61 -35.11 8.20
CA PHE A 388 10.27 -35.31 7.66
C PHE A 388 10.11 -34.62 6.31
N THR A 389 9.29 -35.19 5.43
CA THR A 389 8.95 -34.59 4.13
C THR A 389 7.46 -34.72 3.87
N THR A 390 6.83 -33.65 3.37
CA THR A 390 5.42 -33.60 3.02
C THR A 390 5.20 -32.79 1.76
N GLN A 391 4.07 -32.98 1.07
CA GLN A 391 3.67 -32.13 -0.04
C GLN A 391 3.24 -30.73 0.46
N LEU A 392 3.53 -29.73 -0.39
CA LEU A 392 3.21 -28.29 -0.37
C LEU A 392 2.44 -27.70 0.82
N ASN A 393 3.02 -26.65 1.43
CA ASN A 393 2.44 -25.85 2.53
C ASN A 393 2.15 -26.66 3.81
N GLY A 394 2.80 -27.81 3.95
CA GLY A 394 2.49 -28.79 4.97
C GLY A 394 3.15 -28.54 6.32
N ILE A 395 3.90 -27.45 6.52
CA ILE A 395 4.38 -27.08 7.87
C ILE A 395 4.22 -25.57 8.01
N SER A 396 3.27 -25.12 8.83
CA SER A 396 3.11 -23.69 9.10
C SER A 396 4.01 -23.25 10.25
N GLN A 397 4.21 -24.12 11.23
CA GLN A 397 5.01 -23.88 12.42
C GLN A 397 5.47 -25.17 13.06
N PHE A 398 6.56 -25.06 13.83
CA PHE A 398 7.09 -26.15 14.63
C PHE A 398 7.77 -25.63 15.89
N GLY A 399 7.94 -26.51 16.88
CA GLY A 399 8.60 -26.23 18.14
C GLY A 399 9.17 -27.49 18.78
N TRP A 400 10.22 -27.30 19.57
CA TRP A 400 10.83 -28.36 20.35
C TRP A 400 10.03 -28.64 21.62
N SER A 401 10.00 -29.91 22.01
CA SER A 401 9.76 -30.32 23.40
C SER A 401 10.79 -29.72 24.34
N ARG A 402 10.41 -29.57 25.61
CA ARG A 402 11.29 -29.03 26.65
C ARG A 402 12.57 -29.86 26.86
N ASP A 403 12.48 -31.18 26.72
CA ASP A 403 13.61 -32.11 26.85
C ASP A 403 14.38 -32.32 25.53
N GLY A 404 13.90 -31.73 24.43
CA GLY A 404 14.46 -31.91 23.09
C GLY A 404 14.32 -33.35 22.56
N GLY A 405 13.43 -34.16 23.14
CA GLY A 405 13.17 -35.54 22.73
C GLY A 405 12.29 -35.62 21.48
N PHE A 406 11.33 -34.72 21.34
CA PHE A 406 10.43 -34.64 20.19
C PHE A 406 10.26 -33.21 19.65
N VAL A 407 9.75 -33.13 18.43
CA VAL A 407 9.34 -31.90 17.75
C VAL A 407 7.85 -31.97 17.48
N ARG A 408 7.11 -30.90 17.78
CA ARG A 408 5.71 -30.75 17.37
C ARG A 408 5.60 -29.76 16.23
N PHE A 409 4.74 -30.03 15.27
CA PHE A 409 4.53 -29.16 14.12
C PHE A 409 3.09 -29.19 13.61
N PHE A 410 2.64 -28.07 13.04
CA PHE A 410 1.33 -27.96 12.42
C PHE A 410 1.43 -28.26 10.94
N LYS A 411 0.73 -29.29 10.50
CA LYS A 411 0.64 -29.66 9.10
C LYS A 411 -0.69 -29.27 8.48
N ASN A 412 -0.62 -28.57 7.35
CA ASN A 412 -1.78 -28.38 6.51
C ASN A 412 -2.14 -29.73 5.88
N VAL A 413 -3.33 -30.22 6.17
CA VAL A 413 -3.78 -31.55 5.74
C VAL A 413 -4.30 -31.50 4.31
N GLU A 414 -4.91 -30.37 3.93
CA GLU A 414 -5.58 -30.20 2.65
C GLU A 414 -5.39 -28.75 2.15
N PRO A 415 -4.54 -28.55 1.12
CA PRO A 415 -4.24 -27.23 0.59
C PRO A 415 -5.51 -26.43 0.27
N GLY A 416 -5.57 -25.18 0.74
CA GLY A 416 -6.71 -24.28 0.50
C GLY A 416 -7.85 -24.36 1.51
N THR A 417 -7.93 -25.40 2.36
CA THR A 417 -9.00 -25.51 3.37
C THR A 417 -8.70 -24.79 4.68
N GLY A 418 -7.44 -24.41 4.92
CA GLY A 418 -6.99 -23.84 6.19
C GLY A 418 -6.99 -24.84 7.36
N GLN A 419 -7.19 -26.14 7.10
CA GLN A 419 -7.21 -27.16 8.13
C GLN A 419 -5.81 -27.60 8.53
N HIS A 420 -5.52 -27.49 9.83
CA HIS A 420 -4.24 -27.90 10.39
C HIS A 420 -4.40 -29.10 11.34
N GLN A 421 -3.43 -30.00 11.30
CA GLN A 421 -3.26 -31.07 12.29
C GLN A 421 -1.97 -30.84 13.07
N LEU A 422 -1.98 -31.15 14.37
CA LEU A 422 -0.77 -31.17 15.19
C LEU A 422 -0.12 -32.54 15.09
N TRP A 423 1.13 -32.55 14.64
CA TRP A 423 1.96 -33.74 14.52
C TRP A 423 3.10 -33.69 15.54
N GLN A 424 3.58 -34.86 15.94
CA GLN A 424 4.74 -35.03 16.80
C GLN A 424 5.73 -36.01 16.17
N LEU A 425 6.99 -35.63 16.13
CA LEU A 425 8.09 -36.44 15.61
C LEU A 425 9.12 -36.69 16.72
N ASP A 426 9.41 -37.95 16.99
CA ASP A 426 10.46 -38.35 17.94
C ASP A 426 11.82 -38.23 17.25
N VAL A 427 12.68 -37.35 17.76
CA VAL A 427 13.98 -37.02 17.16
C VAL A 427 15.04 -38.06 17.52
N LYS A 428 14.85 -38.82 18.61
CA LYS A 428 15.84 -39.83 19.06
C LYS A 428 15.58 -41.22 18.48
N GLY A 429 14.34 -41.50 18.07
CA GLY A 429 13.89 -42.86 17.74
C GLY A 429 13.70 -43.21 16.27
N ALA A 430 13.94 -42.28 15.33
CA ALA A 430 13.62 -42.45 13.90
C ALA A 430 12.21 -43.04 13.64
N LYS A 431 11.23 -42.66 14.48
CA LYS A 431 9.86 -43.14 14.37
C LYS A 431 9.06 -42.24 13.45
N ALA A 432 8.18 -42.84 12.66
CA ALA A 432 7.22 -42.09 11.86
C ALA A 432 6.45 -41.10 12.75
N PRO A 433 6.17 -39.87 12.27
CA PRO A 433 5.50 -38.86 13.06
C PRO A 433 4.08 -39.32 13.40
N ARG A 434 3.65 -39.01 14.62
CA ARG A 434 2.33 -39.35 15.17
C ARG A 434 1.43 -38.12 15.18
N VAL A 435 0.16 -38.29 14.82
CA VAL A 435 -0.84 -37.23 14.92
C VAL A 435 -1.30 -37.13 16.38
N LEU A 436 -1.25 -35.93 16.97
CA LEU A 436 -1.63 -35.71 18.37
C LEU A 436 -3.07 -35.20 18.54
N SER A 437 -3.60 -34.42 17.58
CA SER A 437 -4.96 -33.88 17.67
C SER A 437 -5.69 -33.94 16.33
N MET A 438 -7.02 -34.14 16.39
CA MET A 438 -7.87 -34.15 15.22
C MET A 438 -8.25 -32.72 14.80
N ARG A 439 -7.85 -32.39 13.57
CA ARG A 439 -8.38 -31.35 12.66
C ARG A 439 -8.86 -30.07 13.35
N LEU A 440 -7.98 -29.08 13.47
CA LEU A 440 -8.38 -27.71 13.77
C LEU A 440 -9.08 -27.15 12.53
N MET A 441 -10.41 -27.08 12.56
CA MET A 441 -11.19 -26.41 11.52
C MET A 441 -11.24 -24.91 11.81
N PRO A 442 -11.10 -24.03 10.81
CA PRO A 442 -11.53 -22.65 10.95
C PRO A 442 -13.06 -22.65 11.15
N GLY A 443 -13.50 -22.49 12.40
CA GLY A 443 -14.92 -22.50 12.78
C GLY A 443 -15.13 -21.74 14.08
N ARG A 444 -16.29 -21.08 14.22
CA ARG A 444 -16.68 -20.22 15.35
C ARG A 444 -16.10 -20.71 16.68
N ALA A 445 -15.23 -19.91 17.28
CA ALA A 445 -14.84 -20.13 18.66
C ALA A 445 -15.92 -19.51 19.57
N ASP A 446 -16.65 -20.35 20.33
CA ASP A 446 -17.51 -19.87 21.41
C ASP A 446 -16.61 -19.36 22.54
N VAL A 447 -16.55 -18.04 22.70
CA VAL A 447 -15.71 -17.36 23.73
C VAL A 447 -16.47 -17.25 25.07
N GLY A 448 -17.29 -18.25 25.40
CA GLY A 448 -18.16 -18.25 26.57
C GLY A 448 -19.51 -17.52 26.35
N PRO A 449 -20.43 -17.62 27.33
CA PRO A 449 -21.85 -17.27 27.15
C PRO A 449 -22.14 -15.77 26.97
N ALA A 450 -21.14 -14.89 27.09
CA ALA A 450 -21.32 -13.44 27.09
C ALA A 450 -20.66 -12.72 25.88
N SER A 451 -20.08 -13.44 24.92
CA SER A 451 -19.40 -12.84 23.77
C SER A 451 -20.01 -13.31 22.44
N PRO A 452 -20.21 -12.43 21.45
CA PRO A 452 -20.69 -12.84 20.14
C PRO A 452 -19.65 -13.75 19.45
N PRO A 453 -20.09 -14.73 18.64
CA PRO A 453 -19.19 -15.64 17.95
C PRO A 453 -18.27 -14.88 16.99
N LEU A 454 -16.96 -15.05 17.14
CA LEU A 454 -15.96 -14.47 16.25
C LEU A 454 -15.88 -15.29 14.95
N ASN A 455 -16.02 -14.62 13.80
CA ASN A 455 -15.70 -15.21 12.50
C ASN A 455 -14.17 -15.29 12.35
N LEU A 456 -13.65 -16.51 12.29
CA LEU A 456 -12.21 -16.78 12.22
C LEU A 456 -11.77 -16.85 10.76
N HIS A 457 -11.07 -15.83 10.26
CA HIS A 457 -10.48 -15.87 8.92
C HIS A 457 -9.05 -16.43 8.91
N ARG A 458 -8.29 -16.25 9.99
CA ARG A 458 -6.92 -16.79 10.13
C ARG A 458 -6.53 -16.96 11.60
N ALA A 459 -6.19 -18.20 11.99
CA ALA A 459 -5.59 -18.50 13.28
C ALA A 459 -4.10 -18.78 13.10
N GLU A 460 -3.25 -18.00 13.77
CA GLU A 460 -1.82 -18.28 13.89
C GLU A 460 -1.57 -18.94 15.24
N TYR A 461 -1.41 -20.25 15.27
CA TYR A 461 -0.94 -20.94 16.48
C TYR A 461 0.52 -20.58 16.75
N ARG A 462 1.10 -20.88 17.92
CA ARG A 462 2.53 -20.80 18.29
C ARG A 462 2.74 -21.71 19.50
N MET A 463 3.74 -22.59 19.43
CA MET A 463 4.15 -23.42 20.56
C MET A 463 5.04 -22.59 21.50
N LEU A 464 4.72 -22.54 22.80
CA LEU A 464 5.61 -21.92 23.78
C LEU A 464 6.69 -22.91 24.25
N PRO A 465 7.98 -22.58 24.14
CA PRO A 465 9.07 -23.51 24.44
C PRO A 465 9.16 -23.96 25.91
N HIS A 466 8.53 -23.24 26.86
CA HIS A 466 8.72 -23.48 28.31
C HIS A 466 7.53 -24.12 29.03
N ARG A 467 6.38 -24.30 28.37
CA ARG A 467 5.15 -24.73 29.07
C ARG A 467 4.41 -25.90 28.44
N ASP A 468 4.91 -26.47 27.34
CA ASP A 468 4.12 -27.41 26.51
C ASP A 468 2.74 -26.86 26.10
N GLU A 469 2.55 -25.54 26.21
CA GLU A 469 1.30 -24.81 25.98
C GLU A 469 1.21 -24.30 24.54
N LEU A 470 -0.01 -24.26 24.00
CA LEU A 470 -0.31 -23.74 22.68
C LEU A 470 -0.87 -22.31 22.80
N VAL A 471 -0.22 -21.34 22.16
CA VAL A 471 -0.75 -19.97 22.05
C VAL A 471 -1.34 -19.80 20.66
N GLY A 472 -2.63 -19.46 20.55
CA GLY A 472 -3.25 -19.08 19.30
C GLY A 472 -3.38 -17.56 19.20
N THR A 473 -2.79 -16.91 18.21
CA THR A 473 -3.15 -15.54 17.84
C THR A 473 -4.27 -15.60 16.81
N ILE A 474 -5.44 -15.07 17.17
CA ILE A 474 -6.54 -14.87 16.23
C ILE A 474 -6.33 -13.52 15.58
N VAL A 475 -6.11 -13.53 14.26
CA VAL A 475 -6.10 -12.30 13.47
C VAL A 475 -7.53 -12.07 13.00
N GLY A 476 -8.18 -11.05 13.55
CA GLY A 476 -9.47 -10.58 13.04
C GLY A 476 -9.35 -10.04 11.62
N ASP A 477 -10.47 -9.72 10.99
CA ASP A 477 -10.47 -9.07 9.67
C ASP A 477 -9.58 -7.82 9.63
N LYS A 478 -9.16 -7.41 8.42
CA LYS A 478 -8.42 -6.15 8.23
C LYS A 478 -9.16 -5.01 8.96
N GLY A 479 -8.55 -4.51 10.04
CA GLY A 479 -9.10 -3.42 10.87
C GLY A 479 -9.67 -3.85 12.22
N SER A 480 -9.83 -5.15 12.49
CA SER A 480 -10.24 -5.67 13.79
C SER A 480 -9.03 -5.93 14.71
N PRO A 481 -9.16 -5.72 16.03
CA PRO A 481 -8.11 -6.06 16.99
C PRO A 481 -7.79 -7.56 16.90
N SER A 482 -6.50 -7.91 16.92
CA SER A 482 -6.07 -9.30 16.97
C SER A 482 -6.17 -9.77 18.42
N THR A 483 -6.79 -10.92 18.68
CA THR A 483 -6.92 -11.46 20.03
C THR A 483 -5.91 -12.57 20.21
N LEU A 484 -5.00 -12.41 21.19
CA LEU A 484 -4.09 -13.47 21.59
C LEU A 484 -4.83 -14.38 22.57
N LEU A 485 -4.93 -15.66 22.24
CA LEU A 485 -5.50 -16.71 23.06
C LEU A 485 -4.41 -17.65 23.56
N LEU A 486 -4.46 -18.00 24.84
CA LEU A 486 -3.74 -19.15 25.37
C LEU A 486 -4.68 -20.35 25.35
N LEU A 487 -4.30 -21.43 24.66
CA LEU A 487 -5.12 -22.63 24.51
C LEU A 487 -4.55 -23.79 25.33
N GLU A 488 -5.43 -24.56 25.94
CA GLU A 488 -5.08 -25.81 26.62
C GLU A 488 -4.67 -26.87 25.57
N PRO A 489 -3.47 -27.46 25.67
CA PRO A 489 -2.92 -28.35 24.63
C PRO A 489 -3.76 -29.59 24.33
N THR A 490 -4.43 -30.14 25.34
CA THR A 490 -5.20 -31.38 25.27
C THR A 490 -6.61 -31.17 24.76
N THR A 491 -7.23 -30.03 25.09
CA THR A 491 -8.66 -29.77 24.82
C THR A 491 -8.90 -28.72 23.75
N GLY A 492 -7.89 -27.88 23.45
CA GLY A 492 -8.01 -26.72 22.56
C GLY A 492 -8.85 -25.58 23.14
N ARG A 493 -9.25 -25.64 24.42
CA ARG A 493 -10.04 -24.58 25.07
C ARG A 493 -9.18 -23.35 25.37
N ALA A 494 -9.74 -22.16 25.20
CA ALA A 494 -9.09 -20.92 25.61
C ALA A 494 -9.05 -20.82 27.14
N ILE A 495 -7.84 -20.76 27.69
CA ILE A 495 -7.59 -20.55 29.13
C ILE A 495 -7.42 -19.05 29.43
N TRP A 496 -7.04 -18.26 28.43
CA TRP A 496 -6.82 -16.81 28.56
C TRP A 496 -6.97 -16.07 27.23
N SER A 497 -7.38 -14.80 27.26
CA SER A 497 -7.48 -13.94 26.08
C SER A 497 -6.96 -12.51 26.35
N LEU A 498 -6.30 -11.91 25.35
CA LEU A 498 -5.86 -10.51 25.35
C LEU A 498 -6.13 -9.86 24.00
N ALA A 499 -6.89 -8.77 24.00
CA ALA A 499 -7.09 -7.96 22.81
C ALA A 499 -5.84 -7.11 22.52
N THR A 500 -5.30 -7.22 21.31
CA THR A 500 -4.17 -6.41 20.83
C THR A 500 -4.62 -5.50 19.69
N GLY A 501 -4.12 -4.27 19.63
CA GLY A 501 -4.41 -3.31 18.56
C GLY A 501 -4.04 -3.84 17.17
N SER A 502 -4.58 -3.23 16.12
CA SER A 502 -4.57 -3.76 14.75
C SER A 502 -3.16 -4.05 14.20
N THR A 503 -3.02 -5.21 13.54
CA THR A 503 -1.83 -5.69 12.79
C THR A 503 -0.50 -5.70 13.56
N THR A 504 -0.51 -6.14 14.81
CA THR A 504 0.73 -6.30 15.58
C THR A 504 1.35 -7.68 15.36
N ARG A 505 2.48 -7.77 14.62
CA ARG A 505 3.33 -8.98 14.67
C ARG A 505 4.17 -8.93 15.95
N GLY A 506 3.80 -9.72 16.95
CA GLY A 506 4.56 -9.83 18.20
C GLY A 506 5.87 -10.60 18.04
N ILE A 507 6.95 -10.06 18.62
CA ILE A 507 8.23 -10.75 18.78
C ILE A 507 8.18 -11.51 20.11
N ILE A 508 8.42 -12.82 20.07
CA ILE A 508 8.51 -13.66 21.27
C ILE A 508 9.98 -13.97 21.49
N SER A 509 10.50 -13.62 22.67
CA SER A 509 11.87 -13.96 23.06
C SER A 509 12.00 -15.47 23.35
N ALA A 510 13.22 -16.00 23.25
CA ALA A 510 13.51 -17.42 23.46
C ALA A 510 13.13 -17.95 24.87
N ASP A 511 12.94 -17.07 25.85
CA ASP A 511 12.48 -17.38 27.22
C ASP A 511 10.95 -17.23 27.41
N GLY A 512 10.19 -16.99 26.34
CA GLY A 512 8.73 -16.93 26.39
C GLY A 512 8.13 -15.63 26.91
N ARG A 513 8.88 -14.52 26.90
CA ARG A 513 8.36 -13.17 27.20
C ARG A 513 7.90 -12.47 25.91
N TYR A 514 6.86 -11.63 26.03
CA TYR A 514 6.25 -10.93 24.90
C TYR A 514 6.84 -9.53 24.74
N LEU A 515 7.33 -9.20 23.53
CA LEU A 515 7.53 -7.83 23.09
C LEU A 515 6.39 -7.47 22.14
N VAL A 516 5.49 -6.61 22.60
CA VAL A 516 4.43 -6.03 21.77
C VAL A 516 5.08 -4.95 20.91
N ASN A 517 5.01 -5.12 19.60
CA ASN A 517 5.51 -4.13 18.65
C ASN A 517 4.65 -2.86 18.75
N ALA A 518 5.16 -1.82 19.40
CA ALA A 518 4.59 -0.48 19.29
C ALA A 518 4.89 0.03 17.89
N SER A 519 3.84 0.40 17.16
CA SER A 519 3.84 0.89 15.77
C SER A 519 5.10 1.68 15.39
N CYS A 520 5.70 1.32 14.26
CA CYS A 520 6.88 1.99 13.68
C CYS A 520 6.69 3.52 13.63
N ARG A 521 7.38 4.25 14.52
CA ARG A 521 7.70 5.67 14.34
C ARG A 521 9.11 5.81 13.76
N LYS A 522 9.38 6.98 13.15
CA LYS A 522 10.70 7.35 12.63
C LYS A 522 11.79 7.03 13.66
N LEU A 523 12.87 6.39 13.22
CA LEU A 523 14.08 6.22 14.02
C LEU A 523 14.54 7.62 14.52
N GLY A 524 14.48 7.85 15.83
CA GLY A 524 14.89 9.11 16.46
C GLY A 524 14.02 9.56 17.65
N ASP A 525 12.80 9.05 17.78
CA ASP A 525 11.93 9.40 18.93
C ASP A 525 12.29 8.54 20.18
N PRO A 526 12.39 9.13 21.38
CA PRO A 526 12.64 8.39 22.62
C PRO A 526 11.44 7.50 22.96
N VAL A 527 11.72 6.21 23.23
CA VAL A 527 10.73 5.21 23.65
C VAL A 527 10.55 5.28 25.16
N THR A 528 9.35 5.64 25.62
CA THR A 528 8.91 5.33 26.99
C THR A 528 8.17 4.00 26.98
N CYS A 529 8.81 2.94 27.49
CA CYS A 529 8.14 1.68 27.78
C CYS A 529 7.24 1.84 29.02
N PRO A 530 5.94 1.52 28.97
CA PRO A 530 5.20 1.18 30.18
C PRO A 530 5.63 -0.21 30.67
N GLN A 531 5.68 -0.38 32.00
CA GLN A 531 6.08 -1.62 32.69
C GLN A 531 5.18 -2.81 32.38
#